data_AF-A0A1B9YXN6-F1
#
_entry.id   AF-A0A1B9YXN6-F1
#
_cell.length_a   1.000
_cell.length_b   1.000
_cell.length_c   1.000
_cell.angle_alpha   90.00
_cell.angle_beta   90.00
_cell.angle_gamma   90.00
#
_symmetry.space_group_name_H-M   'P 1'
#
loop_
_entity.id
_entity.type
_entity.pdbx_description
1 polymer ?
#
loop_
_entity_poly.entity_id
_entity_poly.type
_entity_poly.pdbx_seq_one_letter_code
_entity_poly.pdbx_strand_id
1 'polypeptide(L)'
;MIVVLARDVGWLCSPRGGDVVAKLDDRTIANMEVALEKACSRFPNGGDHESRKYVARKLMQSAEEGNTTLGGLDVVAHRAVQELSKPKSA
;
A
#
# COMPACT_ATOMS: atom_id res chain seq x y z
N MET A 1 10.16 -5.50 -11.69
CA MET A 1 9.51 -5.55 -10.36
C MET A 1 8.49 -4.41 -10.19
N ILE A 2 7.72 -4.07 -11.25
CA ILE A 2 6.63 -3.05 -11.25
C ILE A 2 5.23 -3.73 -11.22
N VAL A 3 5.20 -5.07 -11.19
CA VAL A 3 3.99 -5.86 -11.49
C VAL A 3 3.24 -6.40 -10.28
N VAL A 4 3.77 -6.22 -9.06
CA VAL A 4 3.14 -6.78 -7.84
C VAL A 4 1.97 -5.91 -7.37
N LEU A 5 2.03 -4.58 -7.58
CA LEU A 5 0.85 -3.73 -7.32
C LEU A 5 -0.27 -3.92 -8.35
N ALA A 6 0.08 -4.15 -9.63
CA ALA A 6 -0.92 -4.27 -10.68
C ALA A 6 -1.75 -5.57 -10.59
N ARG A 7 -1.16 -6.68 -10.12
CA ARG A 7 -1.81 -8.00 -10.13
C ARG A 7 -2.50 -8.37 -8.82
N ASP A 8 -1.97 -7.97 -7.66
CA ASP A 8 -2.56 -8.35 -6.36
C ASP A 8 -3.66 -7.39 -5.87
N VAL A 9 -3.66 -6.11 -6.28
CA VAL A 9 -4.54 -5.09 -5.67
C VAL A 9 -5.85 -4.87 -6.44
N GLY A 10 -6.02 -5.43 -7.65
CA GLY A 10 -7.23 -5.19 -8.44
C GLY A 10 -7.37 -3.71 -8.82
N TRP A 11 -6.32 -3.14 -9.42
CA TRP A 11 -6.24 -1.72 -9.77
C TRP A 11 -7.16 -1.30 -10.92
N LEU A 12 -7.84 -2.24 -11.57
CA LEU A 12 -8.76 -1.98 -12.66
C LEU A 12 -10.18 -2.35 -12.24
N CYS A 13 -11.09 -1.38 -12.38
CA CYS A 13 -12.54 -1.45 -12.18
C CYS A 13 -13.08 -1.24 -10.75
N SER A 14 -13.23 0.03 -10.38
CA SER A 14 -14.44 0.48 -9.68
C SER A 14 -15.29 1.30 -10.67
N PRO A 15 -16.54 0.89 -10.99
CA PRO A 15 -17.38 1.51 -12.03
C PRO A 15 -18.09 2.80 -11.56
N ARG A 16 -17.61 3.45 -10.49
CA ARG A 16 -18.17 4.69 -9.98
C ARG A 16 -17.10 5.76 -9.94
N GLY A 17 -16.95 6.43 -11.08
CA GLY A 17 -16.60 7.85 -11.20
C GLY A 17 -15.28 8.33 -10.59
N GLY A 18 -14.29 8.53 -11.47
CA GLY A 18 -13.45 9.72 -11.41
C GLY A 18 -12.04 9.57 -10.81
N ASP A 19 -11.03 9.42 -11.68
CA ASP A 19 -9.72 10.10 -11.66
C ASP A 19 -8.79 10.10 -10.42
N VAL A 20 -9.07 9.44 -9.30
CA VAL A 20 -8.23 9.62 -8.09
C VAL A 20 -6.81 9.04 -8.20
N VAL A 21 -6.59 8.03 -9.05
CA VAL A 21 -5.26 7.43 -9.25
C VAL A 21 -4.52 8.00 -10.47
N ALA A 22 -5.20 8.72 -11.35
CA ALA A 22 -4.56 9.38 -12.50
C ALA A 22 -3.72 10.62 -12.08
N LYS A 23 -3.70 10.97 -10.79
CA LYS A 23 -3.00 12.14 -10.23
C LYS A 23 -1.80 11.82 -9.36
N LEU A 24 -1.49 10.55 -9.10
CA LEU A 24 -0.27 10.21 -8.37
C LEU A 24 0.88 10.11 -9.36
N ASP A 25 1.86 11.01 -9.26
CA ASP A 25 3.06 10.98 -10.09
C ASP A 25 3.76 9.61 -10.02
N ASP A 26 4.44 9.18 -11.09
CA ASP A 26 5.21 7.94 -11.14
C ASP A 26 6.18 7.79 -9.96
N ARG A 27 6.74 8.92 -9.47
CA ARG A 27 7.58 8.95 -8.27
C ARG A 27 6.83 8.52 -7.02
N THR A 28 5.58 8.97 -6.86
CA THR A 28 4.73 8.60 -5.73
C THR A 28 4.38 7.11 -5.79
N ILE A 29 4.07 6.61 -6.98
CA ILE A 29 3.82 5.17 -7.20
C ILE A 29 5.07 4.35 -6.84
N ALA A 30 6.25 4.74 -7.33
CA ALA A 30 7.50 4.07 -6.99
C ALA A 30 7.80 4.10 -5.48
N ASN A 31 7.55 5.22 -4.81
CA ASN A 31 7.70 5.32 -3.35
C ASN A 31 6.75 4.37 -2.61
N MET A 32 5.50 4.26 -3.05
CA MET A 32 4.51 3.33 -2.48
C MET A 32 4.93 1.87 -2.70
N GLU A 33 5.48 1.53 -3.88
CA GLU A 33 6.01 0.19 -4.16
C GLU A 33 7.15 -0.17 -3.21
N VAL A 34 8.13 0.73 -3.05
CA VAL A 34 9.26 0.51 -2.14
C VAL A 34 8.78 0.37 -0.69
N ALA A 35 7.85 1.22 -0.25
CA ALA A 35 7.29 1.13 1.11
C ALA A 35 6.52 -0.19 1.32
N LEU A 36 5.75 -0.63 0.33
CA LEU A 36 5.01 -1.89 0.39
C LEU A 36 5.95 -3.09 0.45
N GLU A 37 6.97 -3.15 -0.41
CA GLU A 37 7.93 -4.25 -0.44
C GLU A 37 8.69 -4.36 0.89
N LYS A 38 9.16 -3.22 1.43
CA LYS A 38 9.82 -3.17 2.74
C LYS A 38 8.93 -3.66 3.88
N ALA A 39 7.68 -3.23 3.88
CA ALA A 39 6.71 -3.63 4.89
C ALA A 39 6.38 -5.11 4.79
N CYS A 40 6.16 -5.62 3.58
CA CYS A 40 5.81 -7.02 3.34
C CYS A 40 6.99 -7.97 3.61
N SER A 41 8.23 -7.52 3.40
CA SER A 41 9.44 -8.28 3.72
C SER A 41 9.58 -8.61 5.21
N ARG A 42 8.84 -7.93 6.09
CA ARG A 42 8.81 -8.25 7.53
C ARG A 42 7.94 -9.45 7.86
N PHE A 43 7.04 -9.86 6.97
CA PHE A 43 6.21 -11.05 7.18
C PHE A 43 6.96 -12.31 6.72
N PRO A 44 6.78 -13.46 7.42
CA PRO A 44 7.24 -14.74 6.90
C PRO A 44 6.59 -15.01 5.54
N ASN A 45 7.39 -15.41 4.54
CA ASN A 45 6.96 -15.61 3.14
C ASN A 45 6.41 -14.36 2.43
N GLY A 46 6.71 -13.16 2.93
CA GLY A 46 6.20 -11.91 2.36
C GLY A 46 4.74 -11.60 2.72
N GLY A 47 4.13 -12.37 3.62
CA GLY A 47 2.77 -12.16 4.13
C GLY A 47 1.66 -12.61 3.18
N ASP A 48 0.46 -12.78 3.75
CA ASP A 48 -0.75 -13.16 3.03
C ASP A 48 -1.21 -12.09 2.04
N HIS A 49 -1.92 -12.53 1.00
CA HIS A 49 -2.51 -11.65 -0.01
C HIS A 49 -3.34 -10.52 0.63
N GLU A 50 -4.15 -10.85 1.64
CA GLU A 50 -4.96 -9.87 2.37
C GLU A 50 -4.13 -8.86 3.17
N SER A 51 -3.02 -9.29 3.76
CA SER A 51 -2.08 -8.40 4.48
C SER A 51 -1.43 -7.41 3.51
N ARG A 52 -0.96 -7.88 2.34
CA ARG A 52 -0.37 -6.99 1.32
C ARG A 52 -1.39 -5.99 0.80
N LYS A 53 -2.61 -6.44 0.53
CA LYS A 53 -3.71 -5.59 0.07
C LYS A 53 -4.11 -4.54 1.12
N TYR A 54 -4.10 -4.89 2.40
CA TYR A 54 -4.37 -3.94 3.49
C TYR A 54 -3.32 -2.83 3.55
N VAL A 55 -2.03 -3.18 3.49
CA VAL A 55 -0.93 -2.21 3.49
C VAL A 55 -1.01 -1.30 2.26
N ALA A 56 -1.23 -1.86 1.07
CA ALA A 56 -1.37 -1.09 -0.17
C ALA A 56 -2.51 -0.07 -0.10
N ARG A 57 -3.68 -0.46 0.45
CA ARG A 57 -4.81 0.45 0.66
C ARG A 57 -4.47 1.61 1.60
N LYS A 58 -3.72 1.34 2.67
CA LYS A 58 -3.29 2.39 3.61
C LYS A 58 -2.31 3.37 2.97
N LEU A 59 -1.42 2.88 2.11
CA LEU A 59 -0.50 3.72 1.35
C LEU A 59 -1.24 4.62 0.35
N MET A 60 -2.23 4.08 -0.36
CA MET A 60 -3.08 4.87 -1.26
C MET A 60 -3.81 5.99 -0.51
N GLN A 61 -4.48 5.66 0.60
CA GLN A 61 -5.16 6.67 1.42
C GLN A 61 -4.22 7.79 1.85
N SER A 62 -3.01 7.44 2.30
CA SER A 62 -2.03 8.43 2.72
C SER A 62 -1.53 9.29 1.56
N ALA A 63 -1.31 8.70 0.39
CA ALA A 63 -0.93 9.42 -0.82
C ALA A 63 -2.05 10.37 -1.29
N GLU A 64 -3.31 9.95 -1.20
CA GLU A 64 -4.50 10.78 -1.48
C GLU A 64 -4.61 11.97 -0.50
N GLU A 65 -4.23 11.78 0.76
CA GLU A 65 -4.14 12.83 1.76
C GLU A 65 -2.93 13.78 1.55
N GLY A 66 -2.11 13.54 0.53
CA GLY A 66 -0.96 14.37 0.15
C GLY A 66 0.40 13.89 0.68
N ASN A 67 0.44 12.74 1.37
CA ASN A 67 1.69 12.15 1.85
C ASN A 67 2.32 11.26 0.78
N THR A 68 3.07 11.87 -0.13
CA THR A 68 3.70 11.21 -1.29
C THR A 68 5.18 10.87 -1.07
N THR A 69 5.72 11.24 0.09
CA THR A 69 7.13 11.03 0.43
C THR A 69 7.39 9.59 0.85
N LEU A 70 8.55 9.04 0.48
CA LEU A 70 8.93 7.69 0.87
C LEU A 70 8.95 7.51 2.40
N GLY A 71 9.47 8.50 3.15
CA GLY A 71 9.54 8.42 4.61
C GLY A 71 8.15 8.38 5.27
N GLY A 72 7.22 9.22 4.80
CA GLY A 72 5.86 9.20 5.32
C GLY A 72 5.10 7.94 4.94
N LEU A 73 5.29 7.44 3.73
CA LEU A 73 4.71 6.17 3.28
C LEU A 73 5.27 4.98 4.05
N ASP A 74 6.58 4.96 4.36
CA ASP A 74 7.22 3.91 5.16
C ASP A 74 6.63 3.83 6.59
N VAL A 75 6.40 4.98 7.23
CA VAL A 75 5.72 5.06 8.54
C VAL A 75 4.31 4.47 8.48
N VAL A 76 3.53 4.81 7.44
CA VAL A 76 2.18 4.28 7.26
C VAL A 76 2.21 2.77 7.00
N ALA A 77 3.14 2.29 6.18
CA ALA A 77 3.30 0.88 5.89
C ALA A 77 3.65 0.09 7.16
N HIS A 78 4.59 0.60 7.95
CA HIS A 78 5.03 -0.01 9.19
C HIS A 78 3.91 -0.07 10.22
N ARG A 79 3.14 1.02 10.36
CA ARG A 79 1.95 1.06 11.22
C ARG A 79 0.91 0.04 10.75
N ALA A 80 0.64 -0.04 9.44
CA ALA A 80 -0.30 -1.01 8.89
C ALA A 80 0.11 -2.47 9.20
N VAL A 81 1.40 -2.78 9.08
CA VAL A 81 1.95 -4.09 9.48
C VAL A 81 1.78 -4.34 10.98
N GLN A 82 2.04 -3.34 11.82
CA GLN A 82 1.82 -3.47 13.26
C GLN A 82 0.36 -3.75 13.60
N GLU A 83 -0.59 -3.07 12.95
CA GLU A 83 -2.02 -3.30 13.14
C GLU A 83 -2.43 -4.72 12.73
N LEU A 84 -1.82 -5.28 11.68
CA LEU A 84 -2.03 -6.68 11.28
C LEU A 84 -1.40 -7.68 12.26
N SER A 85 -0.29 -7.31 12.92
CA SER A 85 0.41 -8.17 13.89
C SER A 85 -0.21 -8.15 15.28
N LYS A 86 -1.01 -7.13 15.63
CA LYS A 86 -1.71 -7.07 16.90
C LYS A 86 -2.87 -8.07 16.85
N PRO A 87 -2.98 -9.02 17.80
CA PRO A 87 -4.20 -9.80 17.92
C PRO A 87 -5.34 -8.82 18.18
N LYS A 88 -6.40 -8.93 17.38
CA LYS A 88 -7.66 -8.23 17.61
C LYS A 88 -8.19 -8.69 18.98
N SER A 89 -7.82 -8.01 20.06
CA SER A 89 -8.53 -8.13 21.33
C SER A 89 -9.96 -7.66 21.07
N ALA A 90 -10.85 -8.65 21.01
CA ALA A 90 -12.29 -8.49 20.91
C ALA A 90 -12.87 -7.84 22.17
#